data_AF-A0A645BTQ2-F1
#
_entry.id   AF-A0A645BTQ2-F1
#
_cell.length_a   1.000
_cell.length_b   1.000
_cell.length_c   1.000
_cell.angle_alpha   90.00
_cell.angle_beta   90.00
_cell.angle_gamma   90.00
#
_symmetry.space_group_name_H-M   'P 1'
#
loop_
_entity.id
_entity.type
_entity.pdbx_description
1 polymer ?
#
loop_
_entity_poly.entity_id
_entity_poly.type
_entity_poly.pdbx_seq_one_letter_code
_entity_poly.pdbx_strand_id
1 'polypeptide(L)'
;MTSIVAPVSGVCIPVQQVKDPAFAGEMLGKGVAIEPTEGCLYAPADCEVSAVADTKHALGLTLLNGAELLIHVGIDTMRLNGKCFKPQVKKGQRVKQGDLLLKFDLKKIEKQGYDTVVPIVVTNYDEFGTLQCSTGKVATGDEIITID
;
A
#
# COMPACT_ATOMS: atom_id res chain seq x y z
N MET A 1 -11.85 -4.15 -16.10
CA MET A 1 -12.02 -3.21 -14.98
C MET A 1 -11.84 -3.93 -13.65
N THR A 2 -10.73 -3.63 -12.98
CA THR A 2 -10.35 -4.14 -11.66
C THR A 2 -10.28 -2.97 -10.70
N SER A 3 -11.03 -3.07 -9.61
CA SER A 3 -11.09 -2.06 -8.54
C SER A 3 -10.11 -2.44 -7.43
N ILE A 4 -9.39 -1.43 -6.93
CA ILE A 4 -8.48 -1.52 -5.78
C ILE A 4 -9.03 -0.55 -4.74
N VAL A 5 -9.35 -1.10 -3.57
CA VAL A 5 -9.90 -0.31 -2.46
C VAL A 5 -8.83 0.14 -1.48
N ALA A 6 -9.13 1.17 -0.69
CA ALA A 6 -8.24 1.71 0.31
C ALA A 6 -7.87 0.62 1.33
N PRO A 7 -6.57 0.28 1.49
CA PRO A 7 -6.15 -0.74 2.45
C PRO A 7 -6.07 -0.21 3.88
N VAL A 8 -6.16 1.10 4.07
CA VAL A 8 -6.15 1.80 5.37
C VAL A 8 -7.10 3.00 5.31
N SER A 9 -7.74 3.33 6.41
CA SER A 9 -8.54 4.57 6.53
C SER A 9 -7.64 5.79 6.67
N GLY A 10 -7.97 6.91 6.02
CA GLY A 10 -7.12 8.11 6.07
C GLY A 10 -7.45 9.18 5.05
N VAL A 11 -6.43 9.94 4.67
CA VAL A 11 -6.49 10.91 3.57
C VAL A 11 -5.67 10.37 2.40
N CYS A 12 -6.36 10.01 1.32
CA CYS A 12 -5.75 9.61 0.07
C CYS A 12 -5.24 10.85 -0.68
N ILE A 13 -3.96 10.84 -1.06
CA ILE A 13 -3.26 11.90 -1.78
C ILE A 13 -2.63 11.34 -3.06
N PRO A 14 -2.36 12.17 -4.07
CA PRO A 14 -1.58 11.77 -5.22
C PRO A 14 -0.21 11.25 -4.79
N VAL A 15 0.30 10.18 -5.42
CA VAL A 15 1.61 9.62 -5.08
C VAL A 15 2.75 10.64 -5.28
N GLN A 16 2.55 11.63 -6.15
CA GLN A 16 3.46 12.74 -6.42
C GLN A 16 3.65 13.68 -5.21
N GLN A 17 2.77 13.64 -4.21
CA GLN A 17 2.89 14.41 -2.98
C GLN A 17 3.71 13.69 -1.89
N VAL A 18 4.07 12.42 -2.10
CA VAL A 18 4.91 11.66 -1.17
C VAL A 18 6.32 12.28 -1.10
N LYS A 19 6.87 12.41 0.10
CA LYS A 19 8.22 12.98 0.33
C LYS A 19 9.35 11.97 0.06
N ASP A 20 9.24 11.24 -1.03
CA ASP A 20 10.23 10.27 -1.49
C ASP A 20 10.32 10.38 -3.02
N PRO A 21 11.49 10.70 -3.60
CA PRO A 21 11.62 10.89 -5.04
C PRO A 21 11.25 9.66 -5.89
N ALA A 22 11.43 8.44 -5.36
CA ALA A 22 11.12 7.22 -6.11
C ALA A 22 9.61 6.99 -6.21
N PHE A 23 8.86 7.32 -5.16
CA PHE A 23 7.39 7.34 -5.21
C PHE A 23 6.85 8.55 -5.98
N ALA A 24 7.33 9.76 -5.66
CA ALA A 24 6.82 10.99 -6.25
C ALA A 24 7.09 11.10 -7.76
N GLY A 25 8.21 10.52 -8.20
CA GLY A 25 8.56 10.39 -9.61
C GLY A 25 7.94 9.17 -10.30
N GLU A 26 7.05 8.43 -9.64
CA GLU A 26 6.40 7.20 -10.15
C GLU A 26 7.40 6.10 -10.58
N MET A 27 8.65 6.17 -10.13
CA MET A 27 9.70 5.22 -10.51
C MET A 27 9.44 3.80 -9.98
N LEU A 28 8.70 3.71 -8.87
CA LEU A 28 8.28 2.44 -8.27
C LEU A 28 6.89 1.99 -8.76
N GLY A 29 6.21 2.80 -9.57
CA GLY A 29 4.86 2.53 -10.06
C GLY A 29 3.93 3.74 -9.95
N LYS A 30 2.74 3.60 -10.55
CA LYS A 30 1.67 4.61 -10.51
C LYS A 30 0.61 4.26 -9.49
N GLY A 31 0.04 5.26 -8.83
CA GLY A 31 -1.05 5.05 -7.89
C GLY A 31 -1.29 6.23 -6.98
N VAL A 32 -1.54 5.94 -5.71
CA VAL A 32 -1.85 6.92 -4.67
C VAL A 32 -1.03 6.65 -3.42
N ALA A 33 -1.12 7.54 -2.45
CA ALA A 33 -0.66 7.28 -1.10
C ALA A 33 -1.74 7.68 -0.09
N ILE A 34 -1.76 7.06 1.08
CA ILE A 34 -2.71 7.41 2.14
C ILE A 34 -1.96 7.86 3.38
N GLU A 35 -2.33 9.00 3.94
CA GLU A 35 -1.97 9.39 5.31
C GLU A 35 -2.91 8.65 6.29
N PRO A 36 -2.45 7.57 6.93
CA PRO A 36 -3.33 6.66 7.65
C PRO A 36 -3.78 7.24 9.00
N THR A 37 -5.00 6.93 9.41
CA THR A 37 -5.53 7.24 10.75
C THR A 37 -5.49 6.06 11.70
N GLU A 38 -5.22 4.85 11.17
CA GLU A 38 -5.13 3.61 11.93
C GLU A 38 -3.95 2.71 11.48
N GLY A 39 -3.53 1.82 12.37
CA GLY A 39 -2.37 0.94 12.18
C GLY A 39 -2.72 -0.48 11.71
N CYS A 40 -3.74 -0.62 10.87
CA CYS A 40 -4.20 -1.90 10.34
C CYS A 40 -4.34 -1.80 8.82
N LEU A 41 -3.53 -2.58 8.10
CA LEU A 41 -3.50 -2.64 6.65
C LEU A 41 -4.23 -3.91 6.19
N TYR A 42 -5.22 -3.72 5.34
CA TYR A 42 -6.09 -4.76 4.81
C TYR A 42 -5.84 -5.01 3.32
N ALA A 43 -6.28 -6.16 2.82
CA ALA A 43 -6.16 -6.50 1.41
C ALA A 43 -7.04 -5.59 0.56
N PRO A 44 -6.48 -4.87 -0.44
CA PRO A 44 -7.24 -3.93 -1.25
C PRO A 44 -8.01 -4.60 -2.39
N ALA A 45 -7.82 -5.91 -2.59
CA ALA A 45 -8.51 -6.73 -3.58
C ALA A 45 -8.27 -8.21 -3.23
N ASP A 46 -9.01 -9.11 -3.89
CA ASP A 46 -8.67 -10.52 -3.94
C ASP A 46 -7.31 -10.71 -4.64
N CYS A 47 -6.33 -11.27 -3.93
CA CYS A 47 -4.95 -11.34 -4.42
C CYS A 47 -4.14 -12.47 -3.79
N GLU A 48 -2.96 -12.71 -4.35
CA GLU A 48 -1.89 -13.50 -3.74
C GLU A 48 -0.80 -12.58 -3.20
N VAL A 49 -0.30 -12.87 -1.99
CA VAL A 49 0.84 -12.15 -1.40
C VAL A 49 2.13 -12.60 -2.09
N SER A 50 2.58 -11.85 -3.10
CA SER A 50 3.76 -12.18 -3.90
C SER A 50 5.07 -11.91 -3.15
N ALA A 51 5.07 -10.94 -2.23
CA ALA A 51 6.24 -10.62 -1.40
C ALA A 51 5.86 -10.07 -0.02
N VAL A 52 6.71 -10.37 0.97
CA VAL A 52 6.72 -9.70 2.28
C VAL A 52 8.14 -9.25 2.52
N ALA A 53 8.39 -7.94 2.63
CA ALA A 53 9.73 -7.40 2.83
C ALA A 53 10.42 -8.01 4.07
N ASP A 54 11.74 -8.14 4.07
CA ASP A 54 12.47 -8.71 5.22
C ASP A 54 12.24 -7.90 6.50
N THR A 55 12.19 -6.58 6.37
CA THR A 55 11.88 -5.64 7.46
C THR A 55 10.38 -5.38 7.66
N LYS A 56 9.51 -6.18 7.01
CA LYS A 56 8.06 -6.30 7.25
C LYS A 56 7.20 -5.04 7.04
N HIS A 57 7.78 -3.95 6.55
CA HIS A 57 7.10 -2.67 6.31
C HIS A 57 6.37 -2.61 4.96
N ALA A 58 6.70 -3.48 4.01
CA ALA A 58 6.12 -3.48 2.67
C ALA A 58 5.65 -4.88 2.23
N LEU A 59 4.60 -4.88 1.41
CA LEU A 59 3.98 -6.06 0.83
C LEU A 59 3.89 -5.91 -0.69
N GLY A 60 4.24 -6.97 -1.40
CA GLY A 60 3.90 -7.16 -2.81
C GLY A 60 2.66 -8.03 -2.92
N LEU A 61 1.69 -7.62 -3.74
CA LEU A 61 0.46 -8.38 -4.01
C LEU A 61 0.28 -8.55 -5.51
N THR A 62 -0.17 -9.73 -5.95
CA THR A 62 -0.54 -9.97 -7.35
C THR A 62 -2.04 -10.24 -7.41
N LEU A 63 -2.76 -9.41 -8.16
CA LEU A 63 -4.21 -9.49 -8.34
C LEU A 63 -4.57 -10.54 -9.39
N LEU A 64 -5.84 -10.93 -9.42
CA LEU A 64 -6.34 -11.94 -10.37
C LEU A 64 -6.18 -11.52 -11.85
N ASN A 65 -6.18 -10.22 -12.14
CA ASN A 65 -5.97 -9.69 -13.48
C ASN A 65 -4.48 -9.55 -13.87
N GLY A 66 -3.55 -9.95 -12.99
CA GLY A 66 -2.11 -9.82 -13.20
C GLY A 66 -1.51 -8.50 -12.71
N ALA A 67 -2.29 -7.56 -12.17
CA ALA A 67 -1.74 -6.32 -11.64
C ALA A 67 -0.91 -6.59 -10.38
N GLU A 68 0.29 -6.02 -10.33
CA GLU A 68 1.24 -6.15 -9.22
C GLU A 68 1.23 -4.88 -8.39
N LEU A 69 0.74 -4.98 -7.16
CA LEU A 69 0.72 -3.89 -6.19
C LEU A 69 1.94 -3.95 -5.27
N LEU A 70 2.53 -2.77 -5.04
CA LEU A 70 3.41 -2.51 -3.91
C LEU A 70 2.67 -1.63 -2.91
N ILE A 71 2.50 -2.14 -1.69
CA ILE A 71 2.02 -1.35 -0.55
C ILE A 71 3.16 -1.17 0.44
N HIS A 72 3.58 0.07 0.67
CA HIS A 72 4.74 0.41 1.48
C HIS A 72 4.29 1.24 2.69
N VAL A 73 4.55 0.79 3.92
CA VAL A 73 4.10 1.51 5.12
C VAL A 73 5.18 2.46 5.62
N GLY A 74 4.91 3.77 5.48
CA GLY A 74 5.82 4.86 5.85
C GLY A 74 6.95 5.08 4.85
N ILE A 75 7.79 6.08 5.07
CA ILE A 75 8.97 6.38 4.23
C ILE A 75 10.25 6.09 5.02
N ASP A 76 11.26 5.51 4.36
CA ASP A 76 12.52 5.07 4.98
C ASP A 76 12.36 4.04 6.14
N THR A 77 11.16 3.48 6.33
CA THR A 77 10.81 2.61 7.46
C THR A 77 11.50 1.26 7.46
N MET A 78 12.16 0.87 6.37
CA MET A 78 13.07 -0.27 6.35
C MET A 78 14.14 -0.17 7.45
N ARG A 79 14.56 1.04 7.83
CA ARG A 79 15.55 1.32 8.88
C ARG A 79 15.06 0.95 10.29
N LEU A 80 13.75 0.76 10.45
CA LEU A 80 13.17 0.26 11.71
C LEU A 80 13.44 -1.24 11.91
N ASN A 81 13.98 -1.95 10.91
CA ASN A 81 14.40 -3.35 11.00
C ASN A 81 13.28 -4.27 11.54
N GLY A 82 12.06 -4.12 11.02
CA GLY A 82 10.88 -4.89 11.45
C GLY A 82 10.27 -4.44 12.78
N LYS A 83 10.89 -3.50 13.49
CA LYS A 83 10.27 -2.89 14.67
C LYS A 83 9.05 -2.09 14.21
N CYS A 84 7.97 -2.20 14.97
CA CYS A 84 6.66 -1.59 14.70
C CYS A 84 5.77 -2.32 13.69
N PHE A 85 6.24 -3.40 13.06
CA PHE A 85 5.46 -4.13 12.04
C PHE A 85 5.16 -5.56 12.49
N LYS A 86 3.91 -5.99 12.36
CA LYS A 86 3.45 -7.34 12.68
C LYS A 86 2.64 -7.91 11.51
N PRO A 87 3.29 -8.58 10.54
CA PRO A 87 2.60 -9.20 9.41
C PRO A 87 1.63 -10.26 9.93
N GLN A 88 0.45 -10.34 9.30
CA GLN A 88 -0.56 -11.37 9.55
C GLN A 88 -0.63 -12.40 8.41
N VAL A 89 0.20 -12.22 7.38
CA VAL A 89 0.27 -13.04 6.18
C VAL A 89 1.70 -13.45 5.87
N LYS A 90 1.85 -14.42 4.96
CA LYS A 90 3.12 -14.89 4.42
C LYS A 90 3.11 -14.89 2.90
N LYS A 91 4.29 -14.88 2.29
CA LYS A 91 4.45 -15.04 0.83
C LYS A 91 3.75 -16.31 0.34
N GLY A 92 3.09 -16.22 -0.82
CA GLY A 92 2.29 -17.27 -1.46
C GLY A 92 0.91 -17.48 -0.84
N GLN A 93 0.53 -16.71 0.19
CA GLN A 93 -0.80 -16.79 0.76
C GLN A 93 -1.81 -16.07 -0.13
N ARG A 94 -2.92 -16.73 -0.45
CA ARG A 94 -4.09 -16.08 -1.07
C ARG A 94 -4.97 -15.45 0.00
N VAL A 95 -5.43 -14.24 -0.27
CA VAL A 95 -6.25 -13.43 0.63
C VAL A 95 -7.43 -12.85 -0.13
N LYS A 96 -8.50 -12.55 0.60
CA LYS A 96 -9.68 -11.86 0.09
C LYS A 96 -9.63 -10.38 0.43
N GLN A 97 -10.29 -9.56 -0.38
CA GLN A 97 -10.46 -8.15 -0.07
C GLN A 97 -10.97 -7.98 1.37
N GLY A 98 -10.34 -7.07 2.13
CA GLY A 98 -10.66 -6.82 3.53
C GLY A 98 -9.98 -7.75 4.54
N ASP A 99 -9.24 -8.77 4.10
CA ASP A 99 -8.42 -9.58 5.00
C ASP A 99 -7.29 -8.73 5.61
N LEU A 100 -7.02 -8.92 6.89
CA LEU A 100 -5.94 -8.20 7.57
C LEU A 100 -4.57 -8.72 7.11
N LEU A 101 -3.72 -7.83 6.59
CA LEU A 101 -2.40 -8.18 6.07
C LEU A 101 -1.27 -7.81 7.04
N LEU A 102 -1.33 -6.62 7.63
CA LEU A 102 -0.25 -6.08 8.45
C LEU A 102 -0.80 -5.17 9.55
N LYS A 103 -0.35 -5.38 10.78
CA LYS A 103 -0.53 -4.38 11.85
C LYS A 103 0.74 -3.57 12.01
N PHE A 104 0.61 -2.27 12.21
CA PHE A 104 1.73 -1.37 12.44
C PHE A 104 1.42 -0.30 13.48
N ASP A 105 2.44 0.28 14.11
CA ASP A 105 2.29 1.25 15.19
C ASP A 105 2.70 2.66 14.73
N LEU A 106 1.70 3.44 14.28
CA LEU A 106 1.87 4.82 13.80
C LEU A 106 2.68 5.68 14.78
N LYS A 107 2.28 5.66 16.06
CA LYS A 107 2.92 6.49 17.09
C LYS A 107 4.38 6.10 17.29
N LYS A 108 4.73 4.81 17.21
CA LYS A 108 6.13 4.39 17.31
C LYS A 108 6.93 4.77 16.07
N ILE A 109 6.36 4.68 14.88
CA ILE A 109 7.01 5.10 13.63
C ILE A 109 7.32 6.61 13.68
N GLU A 110 6.33 7.42 14.03
CA GLU A 110 6.46 8.87 14.18
C GLU A 110 7.48 9.26 15.27
N LYS A 111 7.45 8.58 16.43
CA LYS A 111 8.43 8.80 17.52
C LYS A 111 9.87 8.52 17.11
N GLN A 112 10.07 7.66 16.11
CA GLN A 112 11.39 7.37 15.55
C GLN A 112 11.77 8.34 14.43
N GLY A 113 10.91 9.31 14.11
CA GLY A 113 11.16 10.37 13.12
C GLY A 113 10.83 10.00 11.67
N TYR A 114 10.06 8.93 11.45
CA TYR A 114 9.70 8.48 10.10
C TYR A 114 8.29 8.92 9.72
N ASP A 115 8.09 9.20 8.44
CA ASP A 115 6.77 9.47 7.85
C ASP A 115 5.94 8.17 7.83
N THR A 116 4.64 8.27 8.12
CA THR A 116 3.70 7.14 8.17
C THR A 116 2.85 7.00 6.91
N VAL A 117 2.99 7.90 5.94
CA VAL A 117 2.27 7.83 4.67
C VAL A 117 2.47 6.46 4.02
N VAL A 118 1.39 5.89 3.48
CA VAL A 118 1.36 4.54 2.92
C VAL A 118 1.18 4.63 1.41
N PRO A 119 2.24 4.58 0.60
CA PRO A 119 2.12 4.43 -0.85
C PRO A 119 1.44 3.10 -1.25
N ILE A 120 0.53 3.19 -2.22
CA ILE A 120 -0.14 2.07 -2.90
C ILE A 120 0.04 2.29 -4.40
N VAL A 121 0.94 1.53 -5.01
CA VAL A 121 1.29 1.69 -6.43
C VAL A 121 1.14 0.38 -7.20
N VAL A 122 0.69 0.48 -8.44
CA VAL A 122 0.74 -0.57 -9.45
C VAL A 122 2.11 -0.49 -10.13
N THR A 123 2.90 -1.54 -9.97
CA THR A 123 4.32 -1.57 -10.38
C THR A 123 4.48 -1.88 -11.87
N ASN A 124 3.65 -2.77 -12.43
CA ASN A 124 3.56 -3.09 -13.85
C ASN A 124 2.43 -2.33 -14.56
N TYR A 125 2.24 -1.05 -14.20
CA TYR A 125 1.12 -0.24 -14.70
C TYR A 125 1.13 -0.06 -16.22
N ASP A 126 2.29 -0.19 -16.87
CA ASP A 126 2.50 -0.06 -18.31
C ASP A 126 1.93 -1.26 -19.11
N GLU A 127 1.65 -2.38 -18.45
CA GLU A 127 0.96 -3.53 -19.04
C GLU A 127 -0.56 -3.32 -19.13
N PHE A 128 -1.08 -2.27 -18.48
CA PHE A 128 -2.51 -1.94 -18.44
C PHE A 128 -2.83 -0.68 -19.25
N GLY A 129 -4.11 -0.51 -19.56
CA GLY A 129 -4.60 0.68 -20.27
C GLY A 129 -4.64 1.91 -19.38
N THR A 130 -5.84 2.31 -18.97
CA THR A 130 -6.01 3.48 -18.08
C THR A 130 -5.95 3.06 -16.63
N LEU A 131 -5.21 3.83 -15.83
CA LEU A 131 -5.23 3.76 -14.38
C LEU A 131 -5.81 5.07 -13.84
N GLN A 132 -6.96 4.98 -13.19
CA GLN A 132 -7.66 6.13 -12.62
C GLN A 132 -7.47 6.13 -11.10
N CYS A 133 -7.06 7.28 -10.55
CA CYS A 133 -6.82 7.45 -9.11
C CYS A 133 -7.83 8.42 -8.51
N SER A 134 -8.37 8.06 -7.34
CA SER A 134 -9.25 8.91 -6.53
C SER A 134 -8.53 9.37 -5.27
N THR A 135 -8.70 10.64 -4.91
CA THR A 135 -8.07 11.28 -3.74
C THR A 135 -9.11 11.88 -2.81
N GLY A 136 -8.74 12.15 -1.56
CA GLY A 136 -9.61 12.73 -0.53
C GLY A 136 -9.72 11.85 0.70
N LYS A 137 -10.70 12.13 1.56
CA LYS A 137 -10.94 11.32 2.76
C LYS A 137 -11.51 9.96 2.33
N VAL A 138 -10.89 8.89 2.81
CA VAL A 138 -11.27 7.50 2.50
C VAL A 138 -11.35 6.66 3.78
N ALA A 139 -12.31 5.75 3.83
CA ALA A 139 -12.34 4.64 4.78
C ALA A 139 -11.76 3.39 4.13
N THR A 140 -11.25 2.46 4.96
CA THR A 140 -10.88 1.12 4.48
C THR A 140 -12.04 0.52 3.67
N GLY A 141 -11.76 0.09 2.44
CA GLY A 141 -12.77 -0.45 1.53
C GLY A 141 -13.35 0.52 0.49
N ASP A 142 -13.08 1.82 0.60
CA ASP A 142 -13.46 2.79 -0.44
C ASP A 142 -12.57 2.64 -1.69
N GLU A 143 -13.13 2.76 -2.89
CA GLU A 143 -12.37 2.66 -4.15
C GLU A 143 -11.35 3.81 -4.29
N ILE A 144 -10.08 3.47 -4.59
CA ILE A 144 -8.99 4.45 -4.74
C ILE A 144 -8.27 4.35 -6.08
N ILE A 145 -8.22 3.16 -6.70
CA ILE A 145 -7.63 2.95 -8.02
C ILE A 145 -8.52 2.04 -8.84
N THR A 146 -8.73 2.40 -10.11
CA THR A 146 -9.41 1.55 -11.08
C THR A 146 -8.52 1.34 -12.29
N ILE A 147 -8.35 0.06 -12.66
CA ILE A 147 -7.56 -0.38 -13.80
C ILE A 147 -8.53 -0.92 -14.86
N ASP A 148 -8.48 -0.39 -16.08
CA ASP A 148 -9.34 -0.83 -17.19
C ASP A 148 -9.00 -2.25 -17.69
#